data_AF-A0A0C1ZCG5-F1
#
_entry.id   AF-A0A0C1ZCG5-F1
#
_cell.length_a   1.000
_cell.length_b   1.000
_cell.length_c   1.000
_cell.angle_alpha   90.00
_cell.angle_beta   90.00
_cell.angle_gamma   90.00
#
_symmetry.space_group_name_H-M   'P 1'
#
loop_
_entity.id
_entity.type
_entity.pdbx_description
1 polymer ?
#
loop_
_entity_poly.entity_id
_entity_poly.type
_entity_poly.pdbx_seq_one_letter_code
_entity_poly.pdbx_strand_id
1 'polypeptide(L)'
;MQPIQPIQAVSIHFNSVHAEQRGPTARPPSPYAVTFPQGIIWAVLACAATFAVSLVEERKRGTLLRLAVAPVSRLTILAGKAGACLVAIVIMQLTLVMVAVLGFGVRPQSVGLLALALACTALGFVGVMALLAVIGRRTHSAAGMSWAILMGMAMLGGGMLPLFLMPSWLQAAANASPVAWALLAIEGAVWRGSSLAEIAPACAGLLALGGVSLGVGARAVKDL
;
A
#
# COMPACT_ATOMS: atom_id res chain seq x y z
N MET A 1 56.86 4.49 -24.51
CA MET A 1 55.83 3.96 -23.61
C MET A 1 55.56 5.01 -22.54
N GLN A 2 54.45 5.75 -22.65
CA GLN A 2 54.07 6.75 -21.63
C GLN A 2 53.36 6.05 -20.46
N PRO A 3 53.66 6.38 -19.19
CA PRO A 3 53.04 5.76 -18.04
C PRO A 3 51.58 6.19 -17.89
N ILE A 4 50.71 5.22 -17.64
CA ILE A 4 49.27 5.38 -17.44
C ILE A 4 49.04 6.16 -16.13
N GLN A 5 48.37 7.32 -16.23
CA GLN A 5 47.95 8.11 -15.07
C GLN A 5 46.86 7.34 -14.29
N PRO A 6 46.94 7.24 -12.95
CA PRO A 6 45.91 6.57 -12.16
C PRO A 6 44.60 7.38 -12.19
N ILE A 7 43.49 6.69 -12.45
CA ILE A 7 42.14 7.25 -12.47
C ILE A 7 41.85 7.87 -11.10
N GLN A 8 41.62 9.19 -11.06
CA GLN A 8 41.18 9.86 -9.85
C GLN A 8 39.81 9.32 -9.44
N ALA A 9 39.72 8.76 -8.24
CA ALA A 9 38.43 8.41 -7.65
C ALA A 9 37.61 9.68 -7.50
N VAL A 10 36.48 9.75 -8.22
CA VAL A 10 35.48 10.81 -8.04
C VAL A 10 34.97 10.70 -6.60
N SER A 11 35.45 11.57 -5.71
CA SER A 11 34.93 11.72 -4.36
C SER A 11 33.55 12.36 -4.46
N ILE A 12 32.51 11.52 -4.51
CA ILE A 12 31.13 11.98 -4.36
C ILE A 12 31.00 12.49 -2.92
N HIS A 13 31.19 13.79 -2.75
CA HIS A 13 30.84 14.48 -1.52
C HIS A 13 29.32 14.42 -1.36
N PHE A 14 28.83 13.42 -0.62
CA PHE A 14 27.47 13.44 -0.10
C PHE A 14 27.38 14.58 0.89
N ASN A 15 26.83 15.71 0.41
CA ASN A 15 26.53 16.87 1.24
C ASN A 15 25.53 16.44 2.33
N SER A 16 26.02 16.22 3.55
CA SER A 16 25.25 15.72 4.70
C SER A 16 24.37 16.82 5.34
N VAL A 17 23.71 17.63 4.51
CA VAL A 17 23.01 18.85 4.95
C VAL A 17 21.60 18.58 5.49
N HIS A 18 21.15 17.33 5.54
CA HIS A 18 19.80 17.00 6.04
C HIS A 18 19.77 16.00 7.20
N ALA A 19 20.92 15.65 7.77
CA ALA A 19 20.98 14.77 8.93
C ALA A 19 20.63 15.46 10.26
N GLU A 20 20.56 16.80 10.29
CA GLU A 20 20.55 17.57 11.56
C GLU A 20 19.17 18.09 12.01
N GLN A 21 18.08 17.86 11.26
CA GLN A 21 16.78 18.51 11.52
C GLN A 21 15.58 17.61 11.86
N ARG A 22 15.77 16.34 12.25
CA ARG A 22 14.66 15.53 12.79
C ARG A 22 15.02 15.03 14.18
N GLY A 23 14.15 15.35 15.14
CA GLY A 23 14.39 15.26 16.59
C GLY A 23 14.81 13.87 17.13
N PRO A 24 15.02 13.75 18.44
CA PRO A 24 15.74 12.65 19.12
C PRO A 24 15.17 11.21 18.96
N THR A 25 14.12 11.00 18.15
CA THR A 25 13.53 9.70 17.79
C THR A 25 13.71 9.32 16.30
N ALA A 26 14.60 10.00 15.57
CA ALA A 26 14.76 9.83 14.12
C ALA A 26 15.34 8.47 13.66
N ARG A 27 15.82 7.62 14.57
CA ARG A 27 16.42 6.32 14.24
C ARG A 27 15.45 5.19 14.62
N PRO A 28 15.12 4.27 13.69
CA PRO A 28 14.23 3.16 14.00
C PRO A 28 14.84 2.30 15.13
N PRO A 29 14.05 1.91 16.15
CA PRO A 29 14.55 1.18 17.32
C PRO A 29 15.06 -0.22 16.98
N SER A 30 14.57 -0.80 15.89
CA SER A 30 15.06 -2.05 15.33
C SER A 30 14.88 -2.06 13.80
N PRO A 31 15.66 -2.85 13.04
CA PRO A 31 15.43 -3.03 11.60
C PRO A 31 14.00 -3.50 11.30
N TYR A 32 13.45 -4.33 12.17
CA TYR A 32 12.09 -4.86 12.06
C TYR A 32 11.02 -3.78 12.15
N ALA A 33 11.26 -2.67 12.85
CA ALA A 33 10.32 -1.54 12.90
C ALA A 33 10.11 -0.86 11.54
N VAL A 34 11.06 -1.01 10.60
CA VAL A 34 10.97 -0.50 9.22
C VAL A 34 10.48 -1.57 8.26
N THR A 35 11.04 -2.78 8.34
CA THR A 35 10.70 -3.87 7.41
C THR A 35 9.27 -4.38 7.62
N PHE A 36 8.75 -4.30 8.84
CA PHE A 36 7.41 -4.79 9.15
C PHE A 36 6.28 -3.98 8.48
N PRO A 37 6.24 -2.64 8.57
CA PRO A 37 5.34 -1.82 7.78
C PRO A 37 5.42 -2.10 6.28
N GLN A 38 6.63 -2.26 5.73
CA GLN A 38 6.81 -2.61 4.31
C GLN A 38 6.21 -3.97 3.97
N GLY A 39 6.43 -4.97 4.84
CA GLY A 39 5.83 -6.30 4.71
C GLY A 39 4.31 -6.26 4.69
N ILE A 40 3.67 -5.47 5.57
CA ILE A 40 2.22 -5.23 5.56
C ILE A 40 1.77 -4.66 4.21
N ILE A 41 2.47 -3.67 3.68
CA ILE A 41 2.07 -3.08 2.41
C ILE A 41 2.15 -4.09 1.27
N TRP A 42 3.24 -4.84 1.15
CA TRP A 42 3.36 -5.87 0.12
C TRP A 42 2.25 -6.91 0.21
N ALA A 43 1.93 -7.30 1.43
CA ALA A 43 0.82 -8.18 1.77
C ALA A 43 -0.53 -7.61 1.30
N VAL A 44 -0.83 -6.35 1.62
CA VAL A 44 -2.05 -5.66 1.21
C VAL A 44 -2.15 -5.54 -0.31
N LEU A 45 -1.05 -5.19 -0.99
CA LEU A 45 -0.99 -5.08 -2.44
C LEU A 45 -1.27 -6.43 -3.11
N ALA A 46 -0.63 -7.49 -2.64
CA ALA A 46 -0.86 -8.85 -3.14
C ALA A 46 -2.32 -9.27 -2.95
N CYS A 47 -2.89 -9.03 -1.77
CA CYS A 47 -4.28 -9.34 -1.48
C CYS A 47 -5.24 -8.56 -2.41
N ALA A 48 -5.03 -7.25 -2.57
CA ALA A 48 -5.82 -6.43 -3.48
C ALA A 48 -5.74 -6.92 -4.94
N ALA A 49 -4.54 -7.29 -5.42
CA ALA A 49 -4.36 -7.85 -6.75
C ALA A 49 -5.10 -9.19 -6.92
N THR A 50 -4.97 -10.12 -5.98
CA THR A 50 -5.63 -11.42 -6.04
C THR A 50 -7.15 -11.29 -6.09
N PHE A 51 -7.73 -10.42 -5.26
CA PHE A 51 -9.18 -10.18 -5.28
C PHE A 51 -9.65 -9.49 -6.57
N ALA A 52 -8.86 -8.55 -7.10
CA ALA A 52 -9.16 -7.90 -8.38
C ALA A 52 -9.18 -8.91 -9.53
N VAL A 53 -8.15 -9.77 -9.61
CA VAL A 53 -8.05 -10.83 -10.63
C VAL A 53 -9.18 -11.84 -10.48
N SER A 54 -9.49 -12.25 -9.25
CA SER A 54 -10.59 -13.17 -8.96
C SER A 54 -11.93 -12.63 -9.48
N LEU A 55 -12.18 -11.32 -9.36
CA LEU A 55 -13.40 -10.70 -9.91
C LEU A 55 -13.41 -10.68 -11.45
N VAL A 56 -12.25 -10.55 -12.10
CA VAL A 56 -12.13 -10.67 -13.56
C VAL A 56 -12.36 -12.13 -14.00
N GLU A 57 -11.89 -13.12 -13.25
CA GLU A 57 -12.14 -14.54 -13.50
C GLU A 57 -13.62 -14.90 -13.37
N GLU A 58 -14.29 -14.39 -12.34
CA GLU A 58 -15.74 -14.59 -12.12
C GLU A 58 -16.57 -14.01 -13.28
N ARG A 59 -16.14 -12.88 -13.88
CA ARG A 59 -16.77 -12.32 -15.11
C ARG A 59 -16.60 -13.26 -16.29
N LYS A 60 -15.39 -13.78 -16.50
CA LYS A 60 -15.10 -14.66 -17.63
C LYS A 60 -15.78 -16.01 -17.55
N ARG A 61 -15.88 -16.59 -16.36
CA ARG A 61 -16.51 -17.89 -16.14
C ARG A 61 -18.04 -17.83 -16.24
N GLY A 62 -18.63 -16.64 -16.40
CA GLY A 62 -20.08 -16.45 -16.41
C GLY A 62 -20.73 -16.66 -15.03
N THR A 63 -19.94 -16.82 -13.96
CA THR A 63 -20.47 -16.94 -12.59
C THR A 63 -21.22 -15.67 -12.20
N LEU A 64 -20.75 -14.50 -12.64
CA LEU A 64 -21.47 -13.25 -12.42
C LEU A 64 -22.79 -13.17 -13.20
N LEU A 65 -22.88 -13.79 -14.38
CA LEU A 65 -24.13 -13.89 -15.12
C LEU A 65 -25.12 -14.80 -14.38
N ARG A 66 -24.67 -15.93 -13.82
CA ARG A 66 -25.52 -16.82 -13.00
C ARG A 66 -26.01 -16.13 -11.73
N LEU A 67 -25.16 -15.35 -11.06
CA LEU A 67 -25.54 -14.55 -9.91
C LEU A 67 -26.49 -13.39 -10.27
N ALA A 68 -26.40 -12.86 -11.50
CA ALA A 68 -27.32 -11.83 -11.98
C ALA A 68 -28.72 -12.36 -12.32
N VAL A 69 -28.90 -13.69 -12.45
CA VAL A 69 -30.23 -14.31 -12.56
C VAL A 69 -30.91 -14.42 -11.19
N ALA A 70 -30.15 -14.41 -10.10
CA ALA A 70 -30.71 -14.24 -8.76
C ALA A 70 -31.22 -12.79 -8.60
N PRO A 71 -32.22 -12.53 -7.74
CA PRO A 71 -32.76 -11.18 -7.50
C PRO A 71 -31.80 -10.33 -6.65
N VAL A 72 -30.53 -10.26 -7.06
CA VAL A 72 -29.43 -9.62 -6.33
C VAL A 72 -28.80 -8.59 -7.24
N SER A 73 -28.69 -7.35 -6.76
CA SER A 73 -28.09 -6.28 -7.54
C SER A 73 -26.59 -6.52 -7.78
N ARG A 74 -26.05 -6.08 -8.92
CA ARG A 74 -24.60 -6.15 -9.21
C ARG A 74 -23.77 -5.40 -8.16
N LEU A 75 -24.33 -4.35 -7.57
CA LEU A 75 -23.72 -3.60 -6.47
C LEU A 75 -23.60 -4.45 -5.21
N THR A 76 -24.59 -5.30 -4.91
CA THR A 76 -24.53 -6.23 -3.77
C THR A 76 -23.42 -7.27 -3.96
N ILE A 77 -23.23 -7.75 -5.19
CA ILE A 77 -22.13 -8.69 -5.50
C ILE A 77 -20.77 -8.00 -5.31
N LEU A 78 -20.62 -6.78 -5.83
CA LEU A 78 -19.39 -6.00 -5.66
C LEU A 78 -19.12 -5.67 -4.18
N ALA A 79 -20.16 -5.28 -3.43
CA ALA A 79 -20.06 -5.01 -2.00
C ALA A 79 -19.66 -6.27 -1.21
N GLY A 80 -20.21 -7.44 -1.55
CA GLY A 80 -19.82 -8.71 -0.96
C GLY A 80 -18.35 -9.06 -1.23
N LYS A 81 -17.88 -8.86 -2.47
CA LYS A 81 -16.47 -9.07 -2.85
C LYS A 81 -15.54 -8.08 -2.15
N ALA A 82 -15.94 -6.80 -2.08
CA ALA A 82 -15.20 -5.76 -1.37
C ALA A 82 -15.12 -6.06 0.13
N GLY A 83 -16.21 -6.52 0.75
CA GLY A 83 -16.24 -6.95 2.14
C GLY A 83 -15.34 -8.17 2.39
N ALA A 84 -15.37 -9.17 1.51
CA ALA A 84 -14.47 -10.32 1.60
C ALA A 84 -12.99 -9.90 1.48
N CYS A 85 -12.68 -8.97 0.57
CA CYS A 85 -11.34 -8.40 0.43
C CYS A 85 -10.92 -7.62 1.69
N LEU A 86 -11.82 -6.82 2.25
CA LEU A 86 -11.58 -6.06 3.48
C LEU A 86 -11.24 -6.99 4.64
N VAL A 87 -12.07 -8.03 4.85
CA VAL A 87 -11.85 -9.02 5.92
C VAL A 87 -10.52 -9.76 5.72
N ALA A 88 -10.21 -10.17 4.48
CA ALA A 88 -8.94 -10.83 4.18
C ALA A 88 -7.73 -9.93 4.49
N ILE A 89 -7.78 -8.66 4.09
CA ILE A 89 -6.74 -7.67 4.39
C ILE A 89 -6.61 -7.46 5.90
N VAL A 90 -7.72 -7.32 6.63
CA VAL A 90 -7.69 -7.13 8.09
C VAL A 90 -7.08 -8.33 8.79
N ILE A 91 -7.52 -9.55 8.48
CA ILE A 91 -6.97 -10.79 9.07
C ILE A 91 -5.46 -10.89 8.78
N MET A 92 -5.07 -10.60 7.54
CA MET A 92 -3.67 -10.64 7.14
C MET A 92 -2.82 -9.61 7.91
N GLN A 93 -3.29 -8.36 8.00
CA GLN A 93 -2.61 -7.30 8.76
C GLN A 93 -2.48 -7.67 10.24
N LEU A 94 -3.55 -8.16 10.87
CA LEU A 94 -3.53 -8.59 12.27
C LEU A 94 -2.56 -9.75 12.49
N THR A 95 -2.54 -10.73 11.58
CA THR A 95 -1.60 -11.85 11.62
C THR A 95 -0.16 -11.36 11.54
N LEU A 96 0.14 -10.46 10.60
CA LEU A 96 1.45 -9.87 10.48
C LEU A 96 1.84 -9.09 11.74
N VAL A 97 0.94 -8.27 12.29
CA VAL A 97 1.20 -7.50 13.52
C VAL A 97 1.48 -8.44 14.69
N MET A 98 0.72 -9.52 14.82
CA MET A 98 0.93 -10.53 15.84
C MET A 98 2.32 -11.18 15.69
N VAL A 99 2.74 -11.54 14.48
CA VAL A 99 4.07 -12.08 14.21
C VAL A 99 5.17 -11.06 14.56
N ALA A 100 4.98 -9.78 14.26
CA ALA A 100 5.95 -8.74 14.59
C ALA A 100 6.12 -8.52 16.09
N VAL A 101 5.00 -8.50 16.82
CA VAL A 101 5.00 -8.28 18.28
C VAL A 101 5.55 -9.50 19.00
N LEU A 102 5.06 -10.70 18.68
CA LEU A 102 5.42 -11.93 19.38
C LEU A 102 6.73 -12.55 18.91
N GLY A 103 7.00 -12.50 17.60
CA GLY A 103 8.18 -13.14 16.99
C GLY A 103 9.42 -12.25 16.92
N PHE A 104 9.23 -10.92 16.77
CA PHE A 104 10.34 -9.98 16.56
C PHE A 104 10.44 -8.88 17.63
N GLY A 105 9.57 -8.91 18.65
CA GLY A 105 9.61 -7.97 19.76
C GLY A 105 9.31 -6.52 19.38
N VAL A 106 8.64 -6.29 18.24
CA VAL A 106 8.23 -4.94 17.81
C VAL A 106 7.14 -4.45 18.75
N ARG A 107 7.34 -3.28 19.37
CA ARG A 107 6.36 -2.65 20.27
C ARG A 107 5.80 -1.38 19.61
N PRO A 108 4.56 -1.41 19.09
CA PRO A 108 3.92 -0.21 18.59
C PRO A 108 3.80 0.82 19.72
N GLN A 109 4.10 2.08 19.42
CA GLN A 109 3.97 3.16 20.40
C GLN A 109 2.50 3.45 20.74
N SER A 110 1.60 3.32 19.77
CA SER A 110 0.16 3.48 19.99
C SER A 110 -0.62 2.43 19.22
N VAL A 111 -1.26 1.51 19.96
CA VAL A 111 -2.14 0.48 19.37
C VAL A 111 -3.36 1.12 18.69
N GLY A 112 -3.88 2.22 19.24
CA GLY A 112 -5.02 2.94 18.65
C GLY A 112 -4.67 3.60 17.31
N LEU A 113 -3.52 4.27 17.22
CA LEU A 113 -3.05 4.84 15.96
C LEU A 113 -2.70 3.76 14.93
N LEU A 114 -2.15 2.63 15.39
CA LEU A 114 -1.86 1.51 14.50
C LEU A 114 -3.15 0.93 13.94
N ALA A 115 -4.15 0.67 14.78
CA ALA A 115 -5.46 0.17 14.34
C ALA A 115 -6.12 1.12 13.32
N LEU A 116 -6.06 2.44 13.56
CA LEU A 116 -6.55 3.45 12.62
C LEU A 116 -5.79 3.40 11.29
N ALA A 117 -4.46 3.37 11.32
CA ALA A 117 -3.63 3.29 10.12
C ALA A 117 -3.98 2.03 9.29
N LEU A 118 -4.02 0.86 9.92
CA LEU A 118 -4.35 -0.41 9.25
C LEU A 118 -5.77 -0.41 8.67
N ALA A 119 -6.74 0.21 9.36
CA ALA A 119 -8.11 0.35 8.87
C ALA A 119 -8.18 1.27 7.64
N CYS A 120 -7.52 2.43 7.68
CA CYS A 120 -7.45 3.34 6.53
C CYS A 120 -6.73 2.70 5.35
N THR A 121 -5.63 1.98 5.58
CA THR A 121 -4.93 1.21 4.55
C THR A 121 -5.84 0.15 3.94
N ALA A 122 -6.55 -0.63 4.75
CA ALA A 122 -7.47 -1.65 4.26
C ALA A 122 -8.57 -1.06 3.36
N LEU A 123 -9.25 0.00 3.84
CA LEU A 123 -10.31 0.66 3.09
C LEU A 123 -9.80 1.32 1.80
N GLY A 124 -8.62 1.95 1.84
CA GLY A 124 -7.97 2.53 0.67
C GLY A 124 -7.70 1.49 -0.42
N PHE A 125 -7.07 0.37 -0.06
CA PHE A 125 -6.70 -0.67 -1.02
C PHE A 125 -7.86 -1.55 -1.47
N VAL A 126 -8.94 -1.66 -0.71
CA VAL A 126 -10.20 -2.26 -1.20
C VAL A 126 -10.77 -1.43 -2.35
N GLY A 127 -10.69 -0.10 -2.28
CA GLY A 127 -11.06 0.76 -3.40
C GLY A 127 -10.15 0.56 -4.61
N VAL A 128 -8.83 0.48 -4.40
CA VAL A 128 -7.86 0.20 -5.47
C VAL A 128 -8.14 -1.16 -6.14
N MET A 129 -8.46 -2.19 -5.35
CA MET A 129 -8.88 -3.51 -5.87
C MET A 129 -10.10 -3.38 -6.80
N ALA A 130 -11.13 -2.62 -6.39
CA ALA A 130 -12.33 -2.43 -7.20
C ALA A 130 -12.02 -1.73 -8.55
N LEU A 131 -11.12 -0.74 -8.53
CA LEU A 131 -10.66 -0.06 -9.74
C LEU A 131 -9.86 -1.00 -10.66
N LEU A 132 -8.91 -1.76 -10.10
CA LEU A 132 -8.11 -2.73 -10.84
C LEU A 132 -8.97 -3.81 -11.50
N ALA A 133 -10.00 -4.26 -10.79
CA ALA A 133 -10.93 -5.23 -11.35
C ALA A 133 -11.56 -4.66 -12.63
N VAL A 134 -12.06 -3.42 -12.63
CA VAL A 134 -12.73 -2.83 -13.80
C VAL A 134 -11.80 -2.67 -15.01
N ILE A 135 -10.54 -2.27 -14.80
CA ILE A 135 -9.58 -2.03 -15.88
C ILE A 135 -9.24 -3.34 -16.63
N GLY A 136 -9.26 -4.48 -15.94
CA GLY A 136 -8.93 -5.79 -16.52
C GLY A 136 -9.99 -6.35 -17.47
N ARG A 137 -9.84 -6.17 -18.80
CA ARG A 137 -10.74 -6.80 -19.80
C ARG A 137 -10.44 -8.29 -20.06
N ARG A 138 -9.19 -8.76 -19.85
CA ARG A 138 -8.79 -10.17 -19.99
C ARG A 138 -8.00 -10.64 -18.76
N THR A 139 -8.41 -11.73 -18.11
CA THR A 139 -7.77 -12.32 -16.89
C THR A 139 -6.24 -12.35 -16.87
N HIS A 140 -5.57 -12.98 -17.84
CA HIS A 140 -4.10 -13.06 -17.82
C HIS A 140 -3.42 -11.68 -17.96
N SER A 141 -4.00 -10.80 -18.78
CA SER A 141 -3.57 -9.41 -18.91
C SER A 141 -3.93 -8.58 -17.67
N ALA A 142 -5.03 -8.89 -16.99
CA ALA A 142 -5.49 -8.21 -15.79
C ALA A 142 -4.58 -8.49 -14.59
N ALA A 143 -4.10 -9.72 -14.43
CA ALA A 143 -3.12 -10.07 -13.41
C ALA A 143 -1.81 -9.31 -13.62
N GLY A 144 -1.24 -9.37 -14.83
CA GLY A 144 -0.01 -8.65 -15.16
C GLY A 144 -0.15 -7.13 -15.01
N MET A 145 -1.25 -6.56 -15.48
CA MET A 145 -1.52 -5.12 -15.39
C MET A 145 -1.75 -4.66 -13.95
N SER A 146 -2.51 -5.42 -13.16
CA SER A 146 -2.69 -5.14 -11.73
C SER A 146 -1.35 -5.12 -11.02
N TRP A 147 -0.49 -6.12 -11.29
CA TRP A 147 0.81 -6.15 -10.65
C TRP A 147 1.72 -5.02 -11.13
N ALA A 148 1.72 -4.69 -12.42
CA ALA A 148 2.50 -3.57 -12.95
C ALA A 148 2.12 -2.23 -12.28
N ILE A 149 0.81 -1.96 -12.11
CA ILE A 149 0.32 -0.75 -11.46
C ILE A 149 0.72 -0.71 -9.98
N LEU A 150 0.44 -1.78 -9.24
CA LEU A 150 0.73 -1.85 -7.81
C LEU A 150 2.24 -1.84 -7.52
N MET A 151 3.04 -2.49 -8.37
CA MET A 151 4.50 -2.45 -8.31
C MET A 151 5.01 -1.03 -8.52
N GLY A 152 4.50 -0.31 -9.52
CA GLY A 152 4.85 1.10 -9.74
C GLY A 152 4.50 1.98 -8.54
N MET A 153 3.31 1.79 -7.95
CA MET A 153 2.91 2.46 -6.71
C MET A 153 3.86 2.15 -5.55
N ALA A 154 4.28 0.88 -5.40
CA ALA A 154 5.17 0.43 -4.34
C ALA A 154 6.59 0.99 -4.49
N MET A 155 7.12 1.02 -5.71
CA MET A 155 8.45 1.59 -5.99
C MET A 155 8.52 3.08 -5.68
N LEU A 156 7.49 3.84 -6.09
CA LEU A 156 7.41 5.27 -5.81
C LEU A 156 7.07 5.55 -4.34
N GLY A 157 6.24 4.73 -3.72
CA GLY A 157 5.69 4.99 -2.39
C GLY A 157 6.54 4.51 -1.22
N GLY A 158 7.70 3.89 -1.46
CA GLY A 158 8.61 3.45 -0.41
C GLY A 158 8.46 2.01 0.08
N GLY A 159 7.74 1.18 -0.70
CA GLY A 159 7.61 -0.25 -0.43
C GLY A 159 8.91 -1.04 -0.62
N MET A 160 9.85 -0.53 -1.41
CA MET A 160 11.18 -1.14 -1.62
C MET A 160 12.30 -0.38 -0.89
N LEU A 161 12.26 0.96 -0.97
CA LEU A 161 13.23 1.84 -0.33
C LEU A 161 12.50 2.66 0.73
N PRO A 162 12.96 2.67 1.99
CA PRO A 162 12.32 3.50 3.00
C PRO A 162 12.34 4.98 2.59
N LEU A 163 11.22 5.67 2.79
CA LEU A 163 10.99 7.05 2.34
C LEU A 163 12.10 8.02 2.83
N PHE A 164 12.68 7.75 4.00
CA PHE A 164 13.74 8.59 4.57
C PHE A 164 15.11 8.43 3.91
N LEU A 165 15.33 7.40 3.07
CA LEU A 165 16.54 7.26 2.26
C LEU A 165 16.41 7.87 0.86
N MET A 166 15.21 8.31 0.46
CA MET A 166 14.98 8.79 -0.90
C MET A 166 15.55 10.21 -1.13
N PRO A 167 16.06 10.52 -2.33
CA PRO A 167 16.41 11.90 -2.70
C PRO A 167 15.15 12.79 -2.78
N SER A 168 15.32 14.11 -2.68
CA SER A 168 14.22 15.09 -2.57
C SER A 168 13.19 15.00 -3.71
N TRP A 169 13.64 14.81 -4.94
CA TRP A 169 12.76 14.66 -6.10
C TRP A 169 11.88 13.40 -6.02
N LEU A 170 12.43 12.30 -5.47
CA LEU A 170 11.70 11.05 -5.32
C LEU A 170 10.74 11.10 -4.13
N GLN A 171 11.11 11.79 -3.05
CA GLN A 171 10.18 12.08 -1.94
C GLN A 171 8.98 12.91 -2.41
N ALA A 172 9.20 13.89 -3.29
CA ALA A 172 8.10 14.67 -3.86
C ALA A 172 7.16 13.80 -4.71
N ALA A 173 7.71 12.89 -5.52
CA ALA A 173 6.92 11.93 -6.29
C ALA A 173 6.18 10.92 -5.38
N ALA A 174 6.82 10.49 -4.29
CA ALA A 174 6.24 9.55 -3.33
C ALA A 174 4.97 10.11 -2.66
N ASN A 175 4.88 11.43 -2.48
CA ASN A 175 3.69 12.07 -1.89
C ASN A 175 2.40 11.87 -2.70
N ALA A 176 2.49 11.47 -3.97
CA ALA A 176 1.32 11.10 -4.78
C ALA A 176 0.94 9.62 -4.66
N SER A 177 1.78 8.79 -4.03
CA SER A 177 1.56 7.34 -3.93
C SER A 177 0.74 6.98 -2.69
N PRO A 178 -0.35 6.20 -2.82
CA PRO A 178 -1.08 5.68 -1.67
C PRO A 178 -0.23 4.73 -0.82
N VAL A 179 0.78 4.09 -1.40
CA VAL A 179 1.73 3.27 -0.65
C VAL A 179 2.53 4.14 0.33
N ALA A 180 2.91 5.36 -0.07
CA ALA A 180 3.60 6.28 0.84
C ALA A 180 2.70 6.71 1.99
N TRP A 181 1.44 7.04 1.72
CA TRP A 181 0.48 7.41 2.76
C TRP A 181 0.27 6.28 3.76
N ALA A 182 0.13 5.04 3.28
CA ALA A 182 -0.02 3.88 4.14
C ALA A 182 1.24 3.61 4.98
N LEU A 183 2.43 3.71 4.39
CA LEU A 183 3.69 3.57 5.14
C LEU A 183 3.85 4.66 6.19
N LEU A 184 3.60 5.92 5.86
CA LEU A 184 3.69 7.03 6.80
C LEU A 184 2.74 6.84 7.99
N ALA A 185 1.52 6.37 7.75
CA ALA A 185 0.55 6.11 8.81
C ALA A 185 0.99 4.95 9.73
N ILE A 186 1.44 3.82 9.14
CA ILE A 186 1.85 2.64 9.90
C ILE A 186 3.17 2.90 10.65
N GLU A 187 4.19 3.47 10.00
CA GLU A 187 5.46 3.86 10.64
C GLU A 187 5.25 4.91 11.73
N GLY A 188 4.31 5.83 11.51
CA GLY A 188 3.84 6.83 12.46
C GLY A 188 3.42 6.21 13.81
N ALA A 189 2.62 5.15 13.73
CA ALA A 189 2.10 4.45 14.90
C ALA A 189 3.06 3.41 15.52
N VAL A 190 3.98 2.87 14.71
CA VAL A 190 4.92 1.82 15.14
C VAL A 190 6.14 2.41 15.85
N TRP A 191 6.84 3.39 15.23
CA TRP A 191 8.14 3.83 15.76
C TRP A 191 8.41 5.34 15.69
N ARG A 192 7.76 6.10 14.82
CA ARG A 192 8.06 7.54 14.64
C ARG A 192 7.52 8.44 15.76
N GLY A 193 6.60 7.94 16.58
CA GLY A 193 6.00 8.68 17.68
C GLY A 193 4.99 9.71 17.22
N SER A 194 4.42 9.52 16.02
CA SER A 194 3.60 10.53 15.38
C SER A 194 2.28 10.74 16.09
N SER A 195 1.84 12.00 16.11
CA SER A 195 0.51 12.35 16.62
C SER A 195 -0.58 12.03 15.61
N LEU A 196 -1.84 11.99 16.07
CA LEU A 196 -2.99 11.81 15.18
C LEU A 196 -3.03 12.88 14.08
N ALA A 197 -2.65 14.11 14.38
CA ALA A 197 -2.64 15.23 13.43
C ALA A 197 -1.63 15.03 12.29
N GLU A 198 -0.53 14.32 12.53
CA GLU A 198 0.49 14.03 11.52
C GLU A 198 0.08 12.87 10.60
N ILE A 199 -0.64 11.89 11.13
CA ILE A 199 -1.10 10.71 10.38
C ILE A 199 -2.41 11.00 9.64
N ALA A 200 -3.24 11.92 10.14
CA ALA A 200 -4.56 12.23 9.59
C ALA A 200 -4.57 12.56 8.09
N PRO A 201 -3.65 13.37 7.53
CA PRO A 201 -3.63 13.66 6.09
C PRO A 201 -3.40 12.41 5.25
N ALA A 202 -2.53 11.51 5.70
CA ALA A 202 -2.25 10.25 5.01
C ALA A 202 -3.46 9.31 5.05
N CYS A 203 -4.10 9.18 6.23
CA CYS A 203 -5.36 8.44 6.39
C CYS A 203 -6.48 9.03 5.51
N ALA A 204 -6.62 10.35 5.48
CA ALA A 204 -7.61 11.03 4.65
C ALA A 204 -7.36 10.79 3.16
N GLY A 205 -6.10 10.85 2.71
CA GLY A 205 -5.72 10.51 1.33
C GLY A 205 -6.09 9.08 0.95
N LEU A 206 -5.82 8.11 1.84
CA LEU A 206 -6.19 6.71 1.63
C LEU A 206 -7.70 6.51 1.54
N LEU A 207 -8.46 7.13 2.44
CA LEU A 207 -9.92 7.04 2.45
C LEU A 207 -10.53 7.73 1.22
N ALA A 208 -10.00 8.88 0.82
CA ALA A 208 -10.42 9.58 -0.38
C ALA A 208 -10.15 8.74 -1.64
N LEU A 209 -8.94 8.20 -1.77
CA LEU A 209 -8.60 7.29 -2.88
C LEU A 209 -9.50 6.05 -2.88
N GLY A 210 -9.67 5.43 -1.71
CA GLY A 210 -10.51 4.25 -1.54
C GLY A 210 -11.95 4.51 -1.96
N GLY A 211 -12.55 5.59 -1.47
CA GLY A 211 -13.91 6.01 -1.80
C GLY A 211 -14.09 6.34 -3.28
N VAL A 212 -13.15 7.10 -3.86
CA VAL A 212 -13.19 7.45 -5.30
C VAL A 212 -13.05 6.20 -6.17
N SER A 213 -12.06 5.36 -5.87
CA SER A 213 -11.77 4.14 -6.65
C SER A 213 -12.91 3.13 -6.55
N LEU A 214 -13.50 2.96 -5.36
CA LEU A 214 -14.67 2.12 -5.18
C LEU A 214 -15.90 2.69 -5.89
N GLY A 215 -16.11 4.02 -5.85
CA GLY A 215 -17.20 4.69 -6.54
C GLY A 215 -17.11 4.56 -8.06
N VAL A 216 -15.90 4.74 -8.62
CA VAL A 216 -15.63 4.49 -10.05
C VAL A 216 -15.85 3.02 -10.39
N GLY A 217 -15.35 2.11 -9.55
CA GLY A 217 -15.54 0.66 -9.70
C GLY A 217 -17.02 0.27 -9.72
N ALA A 218 -17.81 0.80 -8.81
CA ALA A 218 -19.24 0.54 -8.67
C ALA A 218 -20.04 1.06 -9.87
N ARG A 219 -19.71 2.26 -10.38
CA ARG A 219 -20.36 2.82 -11.59
C ARG A 219 -20.09 1.96 -12.81
N ALA A 220 -18.83 1.61 -13.06
CA ALA A 220 -18.46 0.81 -14.22
C ALA A 220 -19.06 -0.61 -14.20
N VAL A 221 -19.32 -1.19 -13.02
CA VAL A 221 -20.01 -2.49 -12.90
C VAL A 221 -21.52 -2.39 -13.22
N LYS A 222 -22.13 -1.23 -12.97
CA LYS A 222 -23.53 -0.96 -13.32
C LYS A 222 -23.73 -0.86 -14.83
N ASP A 223 -22.73 -0.37 -15.56
CA ASP A 223 -22.79 -0.13 -17.00
C ASP A 223 -22.46 -1.36 -17.86
N LEU A 224 -21.98 -2.44 -17.23
CA LEU A 224 -21.80 -3.78 -17.85
C LEU A 224 -23.13 -4.55 -17.88
#